data_AF-A0A1V8RWK1-F1
#
_entry.id   AF-A0A1V8RWK1-F1
#
_cell.length_a   1.000
_cell.length_b   1.000
_cell.length_c   1.000
_cell.angle_alpha   90.00
_cell.angle_beta   90.00
_cell.angle_gamma   90.00
#
_symmetry.space_group_name_H-M   'P 1'
#
loop_
_entity.id
_entity.type
_entity.pdbx_description
1 polymer ?
#
loop_
_entity_poly.entity_id
_entity_poly.type
_entity_poly.pdbx_seq_one_letter_code
_entity_poly.pdbx_strand_id
1 'polypeptide(L)'
;MAPLPKGFSLQALPISAAIAEGRTKDAERLTYDILNAGNADKVVQKIAADMIRRHKRPRGRKKSLPQFWLQIGEQFSWLRSDGVKYEDALRQVADEFGYSETHVRKAIKEYDDAREASEDATRELYEEWEARDGRRK
;
A
#
# COMPACT_ATOMS: atom_id res chain seq x y z
N MET A 1 36.66 -18.63 -23.55
CA MET A 1 35.30 -18.30 -23.06
C MET A 1 35.00 -16.86 -23.42
N ALA A 2 33.82 -16.58 -23.98
CA ALA A 2 33.40 -15.20 -24.26
C ALA A 2 33.21 -14.44 -22.93
N PRO A 3 33.55 -13.14 -22.86
CA PRO A 3 33.29 -12.35 -21.67
C PRO A 3 31.78 -12.24 -21.44
N LEU A 4 31.36 -12.48 -20.19
CA LEU A 4 29.96 -12.31 -19.79
C LEU A 4 29.53 -10.84 -19.98
N PRO A 5 28.25 -10.59 -20.29
CA PRO A 5 27.73 -9.23 -20.41
C PRO A 5 27.90 -8.44 -19.11
N LYS A 6 28.23 -7.15 -19.24
CA LYS A 6 28.43 -6.25 -18.10
C LYS A 6 27.14 -6.19 -17.27
N GLY A 7 27.22 -6.60 -16.00
CA GLY A 7 26.08 -6.60 -15.07
C GLY A 7 25.47 -7.99 -14.82
N PHE A 8 25.96 -9.04 -15.46
CA PHE A 8 25.58 -10.42 -15.16
C PHE A 8 26.62 -11.06 -14.23
N SER A 9 26.15 -11.72 -13.16
CA SER A 9 26.99 -12.49 -12.24
C SER A 9 26.32 -13.82 -11.95
N LEU A 10 27.06 -14.91 -12.18
CA LEU A 10 26.60 -16.27 -11.86
C LEU A 10 26.43 -16.46 -10.35
N GLN A 11 27.25 -15.77 -9.54
CA GLN A 11 27.14 -15.78 -8.08
C GLN A 11 25.87 -15.09 -7.57
N ALA A 12 25.35 -14.11 -8.32
CA ALA A 12 24.16 -13.34 -7.93
C ALA A 12 22.83 -14.06 -8.22
N LEU A 13 22.81 -15.04 -9.13
CA LEU A 13 21.60 -15.79 -9.51
C LEU A 13 20.85 -16.42 -8.31
N PRO A 14 21.51 -17.19 -7.41
CA PRO A 14 20.82 -17.78 -6.27
C PRO A 14 20.29 -16.73 -5.29
N ILE A 15 21.01 -15.61 -5.13
CA ILE A 15 20.57 -14.50 -4.27
C ILE A 15 19.34 -13.83 -4.87
N SER A 16 19.35 -13.50 -6.16
CA SER A 16 18.23 -12.85 -6.83
C SER A 16 16.98 -13.73 -6.86
N ALA A 17 17.15 -15.04 -7.03
CA ALA A 17 16.05 -16.00 -6.95
C ALA A 17 15.43 -16.04 -5.54
N ALA A 18 16.25 -16.10 -4.49
CA ALA A 18 15.78 -16.08 -3.11
C ALA A 18 15.06 -14.77 -2.76
N ILE A 19 15.52 -13.62 -3.27
CA ILE A 19 14.83 -12.32 -3.11
C ILE A 19 13.47 -12.35 -3.82
N ALA A 20 13.41 -12.85 -5.07
CA ALA A 20 12.18 -12.90 -5.85
C ALA A 20 11.11 -13.81 -5.23
N GLU A 21 11.54 -14.87 -4.56
CA GLU A 21 10.67 -15.80 -3.82
C GLU A 21 10.29 -15.29 -2.42
N GLY A 22 10.79 -14.13 -1.99
CA GLY A 22 10.53 -13.57 -0.65
C GLY A 22 11.29 -14.26 0.49
N ARG A 23 12.25 -15.14 0.19
CA ARG A 23 13.11 -15.82 1.17
C ARG A 23 14.28 -14.92 1.59
N THR A 24 13.95 -13.82 2.27
CA THR A 24 14.91 -12.76 2.63
C THR A 24 16.07 -13.25 3.50
N LYS A 25 15.80 -14.11 4.49
CA LYS A 25 16.84 -14.69 5.37
C LYS A 25 17.83 -15.56 4.62
N ASP A 26 17.36 -16.33 3.64
CA ASP A 26 18.23 -17.17 2.81
C ASP A 26 19.08 -16.31 1.89
N ALA A 27 18.49 -15.27 1.30
CA ALA A 27 19.23 -14.31 0.49
C ALA A 27 20.31 -13.57 1.28
N GLU A 28 20.02 -13.17 2.53
CA GLU A 28 21.00 -12.55 3.44
C GLU A 28 22.16 -13.50 3.76
N ARG A 29 21.87 -14.76 4.08
CA ARG A 29 22.89 -15.77 4.38
C ARG A 29 23.80 -16.04 3.17
N LEU A 30 23.21 -16.26 2.00
CA LEU A 30 23.97 -16.49 0.76
C LEU A 30 24.86 -15.29 0.42
N THR A 31 24.34 -14.08 0.60
CA THR A 31 25.10 -12.84 0.40
C THR A 31 26.26 -12.73 1.39
N TYR A 32 26.02 -13.05 2.67
CA TYR A 32 27.06 -13.06 3.71
C TYR A 32 28.17 -14.06 3.38
N ASP A 33 27.82 -15.29 3.00
CA ASP A 33 28.79 -16.35 2.70
C ASP A 33 29.71 -15.95 1.53
N ILE A 34 29.16 -15.34 0.47
CA ILE A 34 29.93 -14.86 -0.69
C ILE A 34 30.81 -13.65 -0.34
N LEU A 35 30.31 -12.73 0.48
CA LEU A 35 31.11 -11.59 0.94
C LEU A 35 32.27 -12.04 1.84
N ASN A 36 32.03 -13.00 2.74
CA ASN A 36 33.03 -13.52 3.66
C ASN A 36 34.12 -14.33 2.93
N ALA A 37 33.79 -14.97 1.81
CA ALA A 37 34.77 -15.63 0.94
C ALA A 37 35.73 -14.66 0.24
N GLY A 38 35.46 -13.34 0.25
CA GLY A 38 36.34 -12.31 -0.29
C GLY A 38 36.40 -12.22 -1.81
N ASN A 39 35.52 -12.94 -2.52
CA ASN A 39 35.49 -13.03 -3.99
C ASN A 39 34.18 -12.52 -4.62
N ALA A 40 33.46 -11.64 -3.91
CA ALA A 40 32.17 -11.15 -4.33
C ALA A 40 32.25 -10.22 -5.55
N ASP A 41 31.49 -10.56 -6.60
CA ASP A 41 31.35 -9.74 -7.80
C ASP A 41 30.65 -8.39 -7.53
N LYS A 42 30.87 -7.40 -8.42
CA LYS A 42 30.23 -6.07 -8.36
C LYS A 42 28.70 -6.12 -8.23
N VAL A 43 28.07 -7.12 -8.84
CA VAL A 43 26.61 -7.32 -8.79
C VAL A 43 26.18 -7.77 -7.39
N VAL A 44 26.90 -8.72 -6.78
CA VAL A 44 26.65 -9.20 -5.42
C VAL A 44 26.85 -8.07 -4.41
N GLN A 45 27.93 -7.29 -4.57
CA GLN A 45 28.18 -6.11 -3.72
C GLN A 45 27.06 -5.07 -3.81
N LYS A 46 26.49 -4.86 -5.01
CA LYS A 46 25.34 -3.97 -5.19
C LYS A 46 24.10 -4.50 -4.46
N ILE A 47 23.80 -5.79 -4.61
CA ILE A 47 22.67 -6.43 -3.91
C ILE A 47 22.84 -6.31 -2.39
N ALA A 48 24.04 -6.58 -1.88
CA ALA A 48 24.35 -6.42 -0.47
C ALA A 48 24.18 -4.97 0.01
N ALA A 49 24.66 -4.00 -0.79
CA ALA A 49 24.48 -2.59 -0.47
C ALA A 49 23.00 -2.19 -0.43
N ASP A 50 22.18 -2.70 -1.35
CA ASP A 50 20.74 -2.46 -1.39
C ASP A 50 20.02 -3.11 -0.18
N MET A 51 20.46 -4.30 0.27
CA MET A 51 19.95 -4.94 1.49
C MET A 51 20.29 -4.16 2.76
N ILE A 52 21.51 -3.63 2.87
CA ILE A 52 21.98 -2.88 4.05
C ILE A 52 21.38 -1.46 4.07
N ARG A 53 21.14 -0.89 2.89
CA ARG A 53 20.61 0.46 2.74
C ARG A 53 19.23 0.57 3.39
N ARG A 54 19.21 1.10 4.61
CA ARG A 54 17.97 1.50 5.28
C ARG A 54 17.23 2.48 4.38
N HIS A 55 16.09 2.06 3.82
CA HIS A 55 15.23 2.98 3.08
C HIS A 55 14.93 4.17 4.00
N LYS A 56 15.21 5.39 3.52
CA LYS A 56 14.93 6.61 4.29
C LYS A 56 13.45 6.59 4.63
N ARG A 57 13.11 6.41 5.91
CA ARG A 57 11.73 6.52 6.36
C ARG A 57 11.28 7.96 6.08
N PRO A 58 10.10 8.18 5.47
CA PRO A 58 9.58 9.53 5.33
C PRO A 58 9.56 10.17 6.73
N ARG A 59 10.20 11.34 6.86
CA ARG A 59 10.19 12.10 8.12
C ARG A 59 8.85 12.83 8.21
N GLY A 60 8.18 12.73 9.35
CA GLY A 60 6.92 13.43 9.63
C GLY A 60 5.88 12.56 10.33
N ARG A 61 4.97 13.21 11.07
CA ARG A 61 3.77 12.54 11.61
C ARG A 61 2.93 12.08 10.42
N LYS A 62 2.57 10.80 10.34
CA LYS A 62 1.54 10.35 9.39
C LYS A 62 0.29 11.19 9.64
N LYS A 63 -0.27 11.80 8.60
CA LYS A 63 -1.53 12.53 8.74
C LYS A 63 -2.56 11.55 9.32
N SER A 64 -3.06 11.85 10.51
CA SER A 64 -4.18 11.10 11.06
C SER A 64 -5.44 11.50 10.31
N LEU A 65 -6.33 10.53 10.15
CA LEU A 65 -7.66 10.78 9.63
C LEU A 65 -8.37 11.86 10.45
N PRO A 66 -9.31 12.62 9.85
CA PRO A 66 -10.18 13.51 10.62
C PRO A 66 -10.86 12.75 11.74
N GLN A 67 -11.03 13.38 12.89
CA GLN A 67 -11.72 12.76 14.01
C GLN A 67 -13.19 12.56 13.63
N PHE A 68 -13.77 11.40 13.98
CA PHE A 68 -15.16 11.06 13.66
C PHE A 68 -15.53 11.06 12.17
N TRP A 69 -14.56 10.86 11.27
CA TRP A 69 -14.82 10.88 9.82
C TRP A 69 -15.92 9.91 9.39
N LEU A 70 -15.97 8.73 10.01
CA LEU A 70 -16.97 7.70 9.73
C LEU A 70 -18.37 8.16 10.14
N GLN A 71 -18.55 8.61 11.38
CA GLN A 71 -19.85 9.05 11.90
C GLN A 71 -20.38 10.27 11.15
N ILE A 72 -19.50 11.23 10.86
CA ILE A 72 -19.83 12.43 10.09
C ILE A 72 -20.29 12.05 8.68
N GLY A 73 -19.56 11.15 8.01
CA GLY A 73 -19.88 10.70 6.65
C GLY A 73 -21.18 9.91 6.57
N GLU A 74 -21.40 8.98 7.52
CA GLU A 74 -22.65 8.25 7.65
C GLU A 74 -23.81 9.22 7.83
N GLN A 75 -23.79 10.05 8.88
CA GLN A 75 -24.90 10.95 9.17
C GLN A 75 -25.21 11.92 8.02
N PHE A 76 -24.17 12.42 7.36
CA PHE A 76 -24.31 13.24 6.16
C PHE A 76 -25.00 12.46 5.03
N SER A 77 -24.58 11.21 4.77
CA SER A 77 -25.22 10.33 3.78
C SER A 77 -26.70 10.09 4.10
N TRP A 78 -27.04 9.88 5.37
CA TRP A 78 -28.43 9.69 5.80
C TRP A 78 -29.28 10.94 5.53
N LEU A 79 -28.81 12.13 5.90
CA LEU A 79 -29.50 13.39 5.62
C LEU A 79 -29.69 13.63 4.11
N ARG A 80 -28.68 13.28 3.31
CA ARG A 80 -28.78 13.37 1.84
C ARG A 80 -29.81 12.39 1.27
N SER A 81 -29.88 11.17 1.81
CA SER A 81 -30.90 10.18 1.44
C SER A 81 -32.31 10.60 1.84
N ASP A 82 -32.46 11.36 2.93
CA ASP A 82 -33.73 11.95 3.39
C ASP A 82 -34.16 13.19 2.57
N GLY A 83 -33.36 13.60 1.58
CA GLY A 83 -33.68 14.70 0.68
C GLY A 83 -33.24 16.08 1.18
N VAL A 84 -32.51 16.16 2.29
CA VAL A 84 -31.95 17.43 2.79
C VAL A 84 -30.92 17.97 1.78
N LYS A 85 -30.97 19.27 1.51
CA LYS A 85 -30.02 19.92 0.60
C LYS A 85 -28.61 19.85 1.15
N TYR A 86 -27.63 19.81 0.26
CA TYR A 86 -26.22 19.65 0.59
C TYR A 86 -25.74 20.64 1.66
N GLU A 87 -25.97 21.95 1.46
CA GLU A 87 -25.53 22.99 2.38
C GLU A 87 -26.23 22.90 3.75
N ASP A 88 -27.50 22.52 3.77
CA ASP A 88 -28.28 22.39 5.01
C ASP A 88 -27.83 21.16 5.82
N ALA A 89 -27.59 20.03 5.15
CA ALA A 89 -27.05 18.82 5.77
C ALA A 89 -25.65 19.07 6.34
N LEU A 90 -24.82 19.84 5.61
CA LEU A 90 -23.47 20.18 6.03
C LEU A 90 -23.47 21.05 7.29
N ARG A 91 -24.37 22.03 7.37
CA ARG A 91 -24.56 22.85 8.58
C ARG A 91 -25.05 22.04 9.77
N GLN A 92 -26.06 21.20 9.56
CA GLN A 92 -26.61 20.36 10.64
C GLN A 92 -25.54 19.44 11.25
N VAL A 93 -24.73 18.79 10.40
CA VAL A 93 -23.63 17.93 10.85
C VAL A 93 -22.50 18.75 11.49
N ALA A 94 -22.19 19.94 10.98
CA ALA A 94 -21.21 20.83 11.61
C ALA A 94 -21.61 21.24 13.02
N ASP A 95 -22.88 21.63 13.21
CA ASP A 95 -23.44 22.05 14.48
C ASP A 95 -23.50 20.89 15.49
N GLU A 96 -23.89 19.70 15.04
CA GLU A 96 -24.02 18.51 15.90
C GLU A 96 -22.68 18.01 16.45
N PHE A 97 -21.66 17.94 15.60
CA PHE A 97 -20.32 17.49 16.02
C PHE A 97 -19.44 18.62 16.55
N GLY A 98 -19.91 19.88 16.51
CA GLY A 98 -19.17 21.04 16.98
C GLY A 98 -17.91 21.34 16.16
N TYR A 99 -17.90 21.03 14.87
CA TYR A 99 -16.76 21.23 13.97
C TYR A 99 -17.05 22.29 12.91
N SER A 100 -15.99 22.84 12.33
CA SER A 100 -16.16 23.74 11.19
C SER A 100 -16.61 22.99 9.94
N GLU A 101 -17.36 23.66 9.07
CA GLU A 101 -17.78 23.11 7.77
C GLU A 101 -16.61 22.54 6.96
N THR A 102 -15.43 23.16 7.05
CA THR A 102 -14.23 22.68 6.35
C THR A 102 -13.72 21.35 6.91
N HIS A 103 -13.86 21.12 8.22
CA HIS A 103 -13.55 19.84 8.83
C HIS A 103 -14.54 18.77 8.38
N VAL A 104 -15.84 19.10 8.40
CA VAL A 104 -16.92 18.21 7.95
C VAL A 104 -16.73 17.82 6.48
N ARG A 105 -16.42 18.76 5.57
CA ARG A 105 -16.12 18.45 4.16
C ARG A 105 -14.95 17.48 4.00
N LYS A 106 -13.91 17.61 4.83
CA LYS A 106 -12.76 16.69 4.80
C LYS A 106 -13.13 15.30 5.31
N ALA A 107 -13.93 15.23 6.37
CA ALA A 107 -14.45 13.98 6.91
C ALA A 107 -15.36 13.26 5.91
N ILE A 108 -16.28 13.98 5.27
CA ILE A 108 -17.15 13.45 4.20
C ILE A 108 -16.29 12.91 3.05
N LYS A 109 -15.31 13.69 2.58
CA LYS A 109 -14.43 13.24 1.51
C LYS A 109 -13.70 11.93 1.87
N GLU A 110 -13.14 11.86 3.07
CA GLU A 110 -12.46 10.64 3.53
C GLU A 110 -13.41 9.45 3.62
N TYR A 111 -14.67 9.69 4.01
CA TYR A 111 -15.71 8.67 4.01
C TYR A 111 -16.07 8.18 2.61
N ASP A 112 -16.25 9.09 1.66
CA ASP A 112 -16.54 8.76 0.27
C ASP A 112 -15.38 7.98 -0.36
N ASP A 113 -14.14 8.43 -0.18
CA ASP A 113 -12.92 7.76 -0.67
C ASP A 113 -12.80 6.34 -0.08
N ALA A 114 -13.10 6.16 1.21
CA ALA A 114 -13.06 4.86 1.87
C ALA A 114 -14.20 3.92 1.41
N ARG A 115 -15.38 4.48 1.16
CA ARG A 115 -16.54 3.73 0.67
C ARG A 115 -16.30 3.23 -0.76
N GLU A 116 -15.81 4.09 -1.64
CA GLU A 116 -15.47 3.74 -3.02
C GLU A 116 -14.42 2.61 -3.05
N ALA A 117 -13.35 2.76 -2.26
CA ALA A 117 -12.32 1.72 -2.16
C ALA A 117 -12.86 0.37 -1.67
N SER A 118 -13.86 0.37 -0.77
CA SER A 118 -14.51 -0.85 -0.30
C SER A 118 -15.42 -1.47 -1.35
N GLU A 119 -16.16 -0.65 -2.10
CA GLU A 119 -17.06 -1.10 -3.17
C GLU A 119 -16.26 -1.70 -4.33
N ASP A 120 -15.14 -1.09 -4.71
CA ASP A 120 -14.22 -1.61 -5.72
C ASP A 120 -13.57 -2.92 -5.28
N ALA A 121 -13.06 -3.01 -4.05
CA ALA A 121 -12.50 -4.24 -3.51
C ALA A 121 -13.53 -5.38 -3.46
N THR A 122 -14.79 -5.05 -3.14
CA THR A 122 -15.89 -6.02 -3.15
C THR A 122 -16.19 -6.48 -4.57
N ARG A 123 -16.21 -5.55 -5.54
CA ARG A 123 -16.43 -5.86 -6.96
C ARG A 123 -15.33 -6.76 -7.52
N GLU A 124 -14.06 -6.44 -7.27
CA GLU A 124 -12.92 -7.24 -7.70
C GLU A 124 -12.98 -8.67 -7.13
N LEU A 125 -13.36 -8.82 -5.85
CA LEU A 125 -13.56 -10.14 -5.24
C LEU A 125 -14.67 -10.92 -5.93
N TYR A 126 -15.82 -10.31 -6.21
CA TYR A 126 -16.91 -10.98 -6.92
C TYR A 126 -16.49 -11.42 -8.34
N GLU A 127 -15.80 -10.55 -9.08
CA GLU A 127 -15.28 -10.86 -10.42
C GLU A 127 -14.26 -12.00 -10.38
N GLU A 128 -13.37 -12.03 -9.38
CA GLU A 128 -12.40 -13.13 -9.18
C GLU A 128 -13.11 -14.45 -8.86
N TRP A 129 -14.12 -14.42 -7.98
CA TRP A 129 -14.92 -15.59 -7.62
C TRP A 129 -15.68 -16.16 -8.82
N GLU A 130 -16.34 -15.31 -9.60
CA GLU A 130 -17.05 -15.72 -10.82
C GLU A 130 -16.08 -16.27 -11.87
N ALA A 131 -14.90 -15.66 -12.06
CA ALA A 131 -13.88 -16.17 -12.97
C ALA A 131 -13.25 -17.50 -12.52
N ARG A 132 -13.32 -17.82 -11.22
CA ARG A 132 -12.82 -19.06 -10.63
C ARG A 132 -13.83 -20.20 -10.74
N ASP A 133 -15.11 -19.94 -10.47
CA ASP A 133 -16.17 -20.95 -10.57
C ASP A 133 -16.66 -21.15 -12.02
N GLY A 134 -16.61 -20.12 -12.86
CA GLY A 134 -16.88 -20.23 -14.30
C GLY A 134 -15.89 -21.13 -15.05
N ARG A 135 -14.67 -21.33 -14.50
CA ARG A 135 -13.65 -22.27 -15.02
C ARG A 135 -13.88 -23.73 -14.60
N ARG A 136 -14.92 -24.02 -13.81
CA ARG A 136 -15.30 -25.37 -13.37
C ARG A 136 -16.45 -26.00 -14.16
N LYS A 137 -16.96 -25.34 -15.20
CA LYS A 137 -17.86 -25.93 -16.22
C LYS A 137 -17.13 -26.15 -17.51
#